data_AF-A0A3A9GLA1-F1
#
_entry.id   AF-A0A3A9GLA1-F1
#
_cell.length_a   1.000
_cell.length_b   1.000
_cell.length_c   1.000
_cell.angle_alpha   90.00
_cell.angle_beta   90.00
_cell.angle_gamma   90.00
#
_symmetry.space_group_name_H-M   'P 1'
#
loop_
_entity.id
_entity.type
_entity.pdbx_description
1 polymer ?
#
loop_
_entity_poly.entity_id
_entity_poly.type
_entity_poly.pdbx_seq_one_letter_code
_entity_poly.pdbx_strand_id
1 'polypeptide(L)'
;MFSNFKDTFVKKPQFTMKTPESVLDVISKDLPEGFRYIEDHDGFCRLDCDGVMDFTPVCIRLPEEAKSLFAQKNNFSMNDVVAYAYNAQQNIDLIPDKDGCYTVNGQKIAADKFIIAPMKNWQLKDGRMCITAPPFPPPFPIEVAGNGFSLTLMVQRQPVNSITEVKIATVEEGALSMNYSFDPTKKNGKMKINITMCSSKSVSDVLASKEIFNAFIQGKGTLCGMPIKTDEENQVSVVPDEVIQFWHKIVEIEKVFNVKFDASQELVFEDVKRVEELYRCLIEKEPFKTYLKDNTVRGTGKFDEILNEEGIKVGKEILFEYEERIQMELLGVVLKFSALVGIFDSMIGEIKMPEDGISGDFLMKLLPAKGKRMYAATQYYLEENAPEIARKNHHHIQKFQEARELDDTY
;
A
#
# COMPACT_ATOMS: atom_id res chain seq x y z
N MET A 1 4.25 82.96 -8.34
CA MET A 1 3.05 82.11 -8.14
C MET A 1 2.59 81.57 -9.48
N PHE A 2 3.14 80.45 -9.91
CA PHE A 2 2.56 79.58 -10.94
C PHE A 2 2.92 78.17 -10.50
N SER A 3 2.08 77.65 -9.61
CA SER A 3 2.15 76.32 -9.03
C SER A 3 2.01 75.25 -10.11
N ASN A 4 2.85 74.22 -10.01
CA ASN A 4 2.89 73.03 -10.85
C ASN A 4 1.50 72.42 -11.05
N PHE A 5 0.83 72.81 -12.13
CA PHE A 5 -0.42 72.20 -12.59
C PHE A 5 -0.19 70.88 -13.35
N LYS A 6 1.07 70.59 -13.71
CA LYS A 6 1.47 69.41 -14.48
C LYS A 6 1.94 68.23 -13.63
N ASP A 7 2.26 68.43 -12.35
CA ASP A 7 2.74 67.34 -11.48
C ASP A 7 1.60 66.56 -10.79
N THR A 8 0.36 67.01 -10.90
CA THR A 8 -0.82 66.31 -10.35
C THR A 8 -1.34 65.20 -11.26
N PHE A 9 -0.82 65.07 -12.48
CA PHE A 9 -1.32 64.14 -13.51
C PHE A 9 -0.46 62.89 -13.71
N VAL A 10 0.53 62.62 -12.85
CA VAL A 10 1.14 61.29 -12.77
C VAL A 10 0.35 60.42 -11.79
N LYS A 11 -0.95 60.24 -12.06
CA LYS A 11 -1.67 59.11 -11.50
C LYS A 11 -1.34 57.91 -12.37
N LYS A 12 -0.58 56.95 -11.81
CA LYS A 12 -0.71 55.54 -12.21
C LYS A 12 -2.20 55.27 -12.47
N PRO A 13 -2.60 54.59 -13.56
CA PRO A 13 -4.02 54.34 -13.79
C PRO A 13 -4.56 53.48 -12.62
N GLN A 14 -5.18 54.13 -11.64
CA GLN A 14 -6.01 53.51 -10.60
C GLN A 14 -7.39 53.22 -11.20
N PHE A 15 -7.43 52.54 -12.34
CA PHE A 15 -8.68 52.18 -13.01
C PHE A 15 -8.93 50.68 -12.88
N THR A 16 -9.09 50.21 -11.65
CA THR A 16 -10.11 49.17 -11.37
C THR A 16 -11.46 49.89 -11.43
N MET A 17 -11.86 50.31 -12.63
CA MET A 17 -13.01 51.20 -12.82
C MET A 17 -14.28 50.34 -12.77
N LYS A 18 -14.81 50.14 -11.56
CA LYS A 18 -16.11 49.51 -11.36
C LYS A 18 -17.14 50.23 -12.24
N THR A 19 -17.86 49.47 -13.07
CA THR A 19 -18.90 50.04 -13.94
C THR A 19 -20.04 50.60 -13.07
N PRO A 20 -20.45 51.88 -13.25
CA PRO A 20 -21.55 52.45 -12.47
C PRO A 20 -22.87 51.71 -12.70
N GLU A 21 -23.66 51.54 -11.65
CA GLU A 21 -24.95 50.85 -11.69
C GLU A 21 -25.92 51.48 -12.71
N SER A 22 -25.94 52.80 -12.81
CA SER A 22 -26.73 53.52 -13.82
C SER A 22 -26.35 53.14 -15.26
N VAL A 23 -25.09 52.75 -15.51
CA VAL A 23 -24.65 52.26 -16.82
C VAL A 23 -25.12 50.83 -17.02
N LEU A 24 -25.00 49.96 -16.01
CA LEU A 24 -25.50 48.59 -16.03
C LEU A 24 -27.02 48.53 -16.27
N ASP A 25 -27.79 49.40 -15.64
CA ASP A 25 -29.25 49.49 -15.80
C ASP A 25 -29.65 49.88 -17.22
N VAL A 26 -28.91 50.80 -17.84
CA VAL A 26 -29.20 51.25 -19.20
C VAL A 26 -28.88 50.15 -20.21
N ILE A 27 -27.69 49.56 -20.14
CA ILE A 27 -27.28 48.52 -21.09
C ILE A 27 -28.04 47.19 -20.89
N SER A 28 -28.59 46.93 -19.71
CA SER A 28 -29.42 45.75 -19.46
C SER A 28 -30.81 45.84 -20.08
N LYS A 29 -31.32 47.04 -20.42
CA LYS A 29 -32.64 47.21 -21.08
C LYS A 29 -32.71 46.60 -22.47
N ASP A 30 -31.56 46.41 -23.11
CA ASP A 30 -31.44 45.82 -24.44
C ASP A 30 -31.38 44.27 -24.41
N LEU A 31 -31.37 43.66 -23.22
CA LEU A 31 -31.39 42.21 -23.04
C LEU A 31 -32.83 41.66 -22.98
N PRO A 32 -33.04 40.37 -23.30
CA PRO A 32 -34.32 39.71 -23.07
C PRO A 32 -34.76 39.78 -21.60
N GLU A 33 -36.08 39.72 -21.38
CA GLU A 33 -36.65 39.73 -20.03
C GLU A 33 -36.03 38.63 -19.14
N GLY A 34 -35.67 38.99 -17.90
CA GLY A 34 -35.00 38.11 -16.95
C GLY A 34 -33.47 38.06 -17.06
N PHE A 35 -32.85 38.82 -17.98
CA PHE A 35 -31.40 38.96 -18.08
C PHE A 35 -30.92 40.37 -17.71
N ARG A 36 -29.71 40.46 -17.17
CA ARG A 36 -29.06 41.73 -16.79
C ARG A 36 -27.54 41.62 -16.93
N TYR A 37 -26.86 42.75 -16.95
CA TYR A 37 -25.41 42.80 -16.80
C TYR A 37 -25.02 43.07 -15.34
N ILE A 38 -24.06 42.29 -14.84
CA ILE A 38 -23.41 42.53 -13.55
C ILE A 38 -21.93 42.82 -13.76
N GLU A 39 -21.35 43.64 -12.87
CA GLU A 39 -19.90 43.85 -12.87
C GLU A 39 -19.17 42.56 -12.50
N ASP A 40 -18.06 42.31 -13.19
CA ASP A 40 -17.25 41.10 -12.99
C ASP A 40 -15.86 41.46 -12.46
N HIS A 41 -15.00 42.05 -13.31
CA HIS A 41 -13.70 42.56 -12.90
C HIS A 41 -13.17 43.64 -13.85
N ASP A 42 -12.43 44.61 -13.32
CA ASP A 42 -11.73 45.65 -14.08
C ASP A 42 -12.60 46.44 -15.08
N GLY A 43 -13.90 46.57 -14.87
CA GLY A 43 -14.82 47.22 -15.82
C GLY A 43 -15.26 46.33 -16.99
N PHE A 44 -14.98 45.02 -16.92
CA PHE A 44 -15.73 44.00 -17.64
C PHE A 44 -17.03 43.70 -16.89
N CYS A 45 -18.09 43.45 -17.65
CA CYS A 45 -19.39 43.07 -17.15
C CYS A 45 -19.79 41.76 -17.82
N ARG A 46 -20.40 40.86 -17.06
CA ARG A 46 -20.89 39.58 -17.55
C ARG A 46 -22.41 39.57 -17.54
N LEU A 47 -22.97 38.80 -18.47
CA LEU A 47 -24.39 38.49 -18.48
C LEU A 47 -24.75 37.69 -17.21
N ASP A 48 -25.89 38.00 -16.63
CA ASP A 48 -26.51 37.32 -15.50
C ASP A 48 -28.01 37.17 -15.77
N CYS A 49 -28.69 36.25 -15.08
CA CYS A 49 -30.13 36.05 -15.23
C CYS A 49 -30.82 35.80 -13.89
N ASP A 50 -32.15 35.87 -13.90
CA ASP A 50 -32.97 35.41 -12.79
C ASP A 50 -32.96 33.87 -12.74
N GLY A 51 -32.39 33.31 -11.68
CA GLY A 51 -32.28 31.87 -11.50
C GLY A 51 -31.02 31.27 -12.14
N VAL A 52 -31.15 30.09 -12.74
CA VAL A 52 -30.02 29.33 -13.32
C VAL A 52 -29.97 29.57 -14.82
N MET A 53 -28.76 29.84 -15.35
CA MET A 53 -28.55 29.84 -16.80
C MET A 53 -28.56 28.41 -17.34
N ASP A 54 -29.56 28.08 -18.14
CA ASP A 54 -29.69 26.78 -18.82
C ASP A 54 -29.42 26.93 -20.33
N PHE A 55 -28.41 26.22 -20.81
CA PHE A 55 -28.01 26.22 -22.22
C PHE A 55 -28.67 25.06 -22.95
N THR A 56 -29.18 25.31 -24.14
CA THR A 56 -29.74 24.23 -24.99
C THR A 56 -28.61 23.32 -25.50
N PRO A 57 -28.70 21.98 -25.34
CA PRO A 57 -27.62 21.03 -25.66
C PRO A 57 -27.12 21.00 -27.11
N VAL A 58 -27.86 21.62 -28.04
CA VAL A 58 -27.51 21.68 -29.47
C VAL A 58 -26.26 22.53 -29.75
N CYS A 59 -25.82 23.32 -28.77
CA CYS A 59 -24.67 24.23 -28.87
C CYS A 59 -23.37 23.62 -28.31
N ILE A 60 -23.07 22.33 -28.56
CA ILE A 60 -21.97 21.62 -27.87
C ILE A 60 -21.05 20.90 -28.87
N ARG A 61 -19.73 21.05 -28.69
CA ARG A 61 -18.71 20.22 -29.34
C ARG A 61 -18.33 19.06 -28.42
N LEU A 62 -18.91 17.90 -28.65
CA LEU A 62 -18.49 16.69 -27.95
C LEU A 62 -17.13 16.21 -28.46
N PRO A 63 -16.19 15.83 -27.58
CA PRO A 63 -14.99 15.08 -27.93
C PRO A 63 -15.33 13.80 -28.71
N GLU A 64 -14.45 13.35 -29.60
CA GLU A 64 -14.69 12.15 -30.42
C GLU A 64 -14.98 10.92 -29.55
N GLU A 65 -14.27 10.78 -28.44
CA GLU A 65 -14.44 9.67 -27.50
C GLU A 65 -15.81 9.70 -26.78
N ALA A 66 -16.45 10.87 -26.72
CA ALA A 66 -17.74 11.08 -26.09
C ALA A 66 -18.91 10.79 -27.03
N LYS A 67 -18.74 10.99 -28.35
CA LYS A 67 -19.85 10.96 -29.32
C LYS A 67 -20.67 9.68 -29.27
N SER A 68 -20.01 8.53 -29.17
CA SER A 68 -20.68 7.23 -29.09
C SER A 68 -21.47 7.04 -27.80
N LEU A 69 -21.00 7.61 -26.67
CA LEU A 69 -21.68 7.57 -25.38
C LEU A 69 -22.97 8.40 -25.40
N PHE A 70 -22.90 9.60 -25.96
CA PHE A 70 -24.06 10.49 -26.06
C PHE A 70 -25.06 10.03 -27.13
N ALA A 71 -24.59 9.42 -28.23
CA ALA A 71 -25.48 8.84 -29.24
C ALA A 71 -26.36 7.69 -28.71
N GLN A 72 -25.93 7.00 -27.66
CA GLN A 72 -26.75 5.97 -26.99
C GLN A 72 -27.89 6.59 -26.15
N LYS A 73 -27.85 7.90 -25.87
CA LYS A 73 -28.94 8.62 -25.21
C LYS A 73 -29.82 9.27 -26.27
N ASN A 74 -31.10 8.89 -26.31
CA ASN A 74 -32.08 9.47 -27.24
C ASN A 74 -32.16 11.00 -27.12
N ASN A 75 -32.03 11.54 -25.90
CA ASN A 75 -31.85 12.95 -25.59
C ASN A 75 -30.93 13.05 -24.38
N PHE A 76 -29.97 13.99 -24.39
CA PHE A 76 -29.11 14.28 -23.24
C PHE A 76 -29.30 15.73 -22.79
N SER A 77 -29.16 15.95 -21.49
CA SER A 77 -29.31 17.25 -20.82
C SER A 77 -27.97 17.96 -20.66
N MET A 78 -28.01 19.24 -20.30
CA MET A 78 -26.78 19.98 -19.97
C MET A 78 -26.06 19.39 -18.74
N ASN A 79 -26.82 18.81 -17.80
CA ASN A 79 -26.28 18.07 -16.66
C ASN A 79 -25.49 16.83 -17.09
N ASP A 80 -25.90 16.12 -18.14
CA ASP A 80 -25.14 14.99 -18.68
C ASP A 80 -23.78 15.43 -19.22
N VAL A 81 -23.73 16.61 -19.84
CA VAL A 81 -22.51 17.19 -20.41
C VAL A 81 -21.58 17.66 -19.28
N VAL A 82 -22.12 18.31 -18.25
CA VAL A 82 -21.35 18.71 -17.06
C VAL A 82 -20.84 17.48 -16.32
N ALA A 83 -21.66 16.44 -16.16
CA ALA A 83 -21.24 15.18 -15.53
C ALA A 83 -20.11 14.50 -16.33
N TYR A 84 -20.24 14.45 -17.66
CA TYR A 84 -19.19 13.94 -18.54
C TYR A 84 -17.90 14.76 -18.42
N ALA A 85 -17.99 16.10 -18.53
CA ALA A 85 -16.84 16.99 -18.42
C ALA A 85 -16.10 16.76 -17.10
N TYR A 86 -16.85 16.59 -16.01
CA TYR A 86 -16.28 16.30 -14.70
C TYR A 86 -15.67 14.90 -14.59
N ASN A 87 -16.34 13.85 -15.06
CA ASN A 87 -15.81 12.48 -15.02
C ASN A 87 -14.59 12.29 -15.92
N ALA A 88 -14.59 12.91 -17.11
CA ALA A 88 -13.47 12.86 -18.05
C ALA A 88 -12.36 13.87 -17.69
N GLN A 89 -12.63 14.84 -16.81
CA GLN A 89 -11.76 15.99 -16.52
C GLN A 89 -11.34 16.71 -17.81
N GLN A 90 -12.32 16.97 -18.68
CA GLN A 90 -12.11 17.60 -19.98
C GLN A 90 -12.97 18.85 -20.13
N ASN A 91 -12.43 19.87 -20.79
CA ASN A 91 -13.19 21.03 -21.18
C ASN A 91 -14.07 20.69 -22.39
N ILE A 92 -15.33 21.12 -22.34
CA ILE A 92 -16.29 20.90 -23.43
C ILE A 92 -16.63 22.25 -24.06
N ASP A 93 -16.28 22.43 -25.33
CA ASP A 93 -16.56 23.68 -26.04
C ASP A 93 -18.07 23.81 -26.32
N LEU A 94 -18.60 25.01 -26.13
CA LEU A 94 -19.93 25.41 -26.56
C LEU A 94 -19.83 26.18 -27.87
N ILE A 95 -20.51 25.69 -28.91
CA ILE A 95 -20.50 26.29 -30.24
C ILE A 95 -21.78 27.12 -30.42
N PRO A 96 -21.69 28.40 -30.86
CA PRO A 96 -22.88 29.15 -31.21
C PRO A 96 -23.58 28.56 -32.45
N ASP A 97 -24.84 28.93 -32.64
CA ASP A 97 -25.56 28.60 -33.86
C ASP A 97 -25.00 29.34 -35.09
N LYS A 98 -25.61 29.11 -36.26
CA LYS A 98 -25.20 29.74 -37.52
C LYS A 98 -25.27 31.27 -37.50
N ASP A 99 -26.06 31.84 -36.60
CA ASP A 99 -26.24 33.29 -36.42
C ASP A 99 -25.27 33.85 -35.35
N GLY A 100 -24.35 33.04 -34.83
CA GLY A 100 -23.41 33.45 -33.78
C GLY A 100 -24.06 33.58 -32.39
N CYS A 101 -25.20 32.93 -32.18
CA CYS A 101 -25.99 33.03 -30.95
C CYS A 101 -26.01 31.73 -30.14
N TYR A 102 -26.15 31.84 -28.83
CA TYR A 102 -26.43 30.75 -27.91
C TYR A 102 -27.88 30.83 -27.44
N THR A 103 -28.55 29.68 -27.33
CA THR A 103 -29.89 29.62 -26.73
C THR A 103 -29.77 29.37 -25.23
N VAL A 104 -30.11 30.39 -24.43
CA VAL A 104 -30.07 30.36 -22.95
C VAL A 104 -31.45 30.67 -22.40
N ASN A 105 -31.98 29.81 -21.53
CA ASN A 105 -33.34 29.93 -20.96
C ASN A 105 -34.44 30.17 -22.03
N GLY A 106 -34.28 29.55 -23.21
CA GLY A 106 -35.19 29.71 -24.35
C GLY A 106 -35.02 30.99 -25.18
N GLN A 107 -34.10 31.88 -24.81
CA GLN A 107 -33.80 33.12 -25.53
C GLN A 107 -32.51 32.99 -26.35
N LYS A 108 -32.46 33.60 -27.55
CA LYS A 108 -31.24 33.69 -28.36
C LYS A 108 -30.39 34.88 -27.91
N ILE A 109 -29.13 34.63 -27.56
CA ILE A 109 -28.18 35.63 -27.09
C ILE A 109 -26.90 35.56 -27.93
N ALA A 110 -26.50 36.68 -28.54
CA ALA A 110 -25.28 36.74 -29.33
C ALA A 110 -24.02 36.52 -28.46
N ALA A 111 -23.02 35.82 -28.99
CA ALA A 111 -21.81 35.44 -28.26
C ALA A 111 -21.05 36.65 -27.65
N ASP A 112 -21.03 37.78 -28.34
CA ASP A 112 -20.39 39.03 -27.91
C ASP A 112 -21.16 39.76 -26.79
N LYS A 113 -22.36 39.30 -26.45
CA LYS A 113 -23.18 39.83 -25.34
C LYS A 113 -22.93 39.15 -24.01
N PHE A 114 -22.20 38.04 -23.95
CA PHE A 114 -21.93 37.35 -22.68
C PHE A 114 -20.92 38.09 -21.80
N ILE A 115 -19.95 38.75 -22.41
CA ILE A 115 -18.96 39.59 -21.74
C ILE A 115 -18.86 40.88 -22.52
N ILE A 116 -19.09 42.00 -21.85
CA ILE A 116 -18.97 43.34 -22.43
C ILE A 116 -18.05 44.19 -21.56
N ALA A 117 -17.50 45.26 -22.14
CA ALA A 117 -16.74 46.25 -21.38
C ALA A 117 -17.17 47.65 -21.81
N PRO A 118 -18.33 48.14 -21.31
CA PRO A 118 -18.97 49.35 -21.83
C PRO A 118 -18.12 50.61 -21.68
N MET A 119 -17.21 50.61 -20.71
CA MET A 119 -16.30 51.72 -20.43
C MET A 119 -14.91 51.54 -21.07
N LYS A 120 -14.69 50.46 -21.83
CA LYS A 120 -13.44 50.18 -22.53
C LYS A 120 -13.67 50.15 -24.03
N ASN A 121 -12.68 50.60 -24.81
CA ASN A 121 -12.68 50.38 -26.26
C ASN A 121 -12.21 48.94 -26.54
N TRP A 122 -13.10 47.98 -26.33
CA TRP A 122 -12.82 46.54 -26.43
C TRP A 122 -13.85 45.85 -27.32
N GLN A 123 -13.40 44.85 -28.08
CA GLN A 123 -14.25 44.00 -28.92
C GLN A 123 -13.81 42.55 -28.78
N LEU A 124 -14.77 41.66 -28.58
CA LEU A 124 -14.55 40.21 -28.63
C LEU A 124 -14.43 39.78 -30.10
N LYS A 125 -13.28 39.20 -30.49
CA LYS A 125 -13.06 38.70 -31.85
C LYS A 125 -13.14 37.18 -31.95
N ASP A 126 -12.60 36.47 -30.96
CA ASP A 126 -12.48 35.01 -30.95
C ASP A 126 -12.85 34.43 -29.58
N GLY A 127 -14.04 34.78 -29.09
CA GLY A 127 -14.56 34.23 -27.84
C GLY A 127 -14.83 32.74 -27.93
N ARG A 128 -14.41 31.98 -26.91
CA ARG A 128 -14.82 30.58 -26.74
C ARG A 128 -15.53 30.45 -25.42
N MET A 129 -16.70 29.85 -25.46
CA MET A 129 -17.39 29.39 -24.26
C MET A 129 -17.08 27.92 -24.09
N CYS A 130 -16.70 27.52 -22.88
CA CYS A 130 -16.46 26.12 -22.56
C CYS A 130 -16.96 25.81 -21.16
N ILE A 131 -17.37 24.56 -20.97
CA ILE A 131 -17.59 24.00 -19.64
C ILE A 131 -16.25 23.53 -19.13
N THR A 132 -15.82 24.10 -18.02
CA THR A 132 -14.60 23.68 -17.32
C THR A 132 -14.99 22.92 -16.07
N ALA A 133 -14.58 21.67 -15.98
CA ALA A 133 -14.76 20.87 -14.78
C ALA A 133 -13.82 21.36 -13.65
N PRO A 134 -14.30 21.46 -12.40
CA PRO A 134 -13.39 21.62 -11.28
C PRO A 134 -12.49 20.37 -11.16
N PRO A 135 -11.26 20.53 -10.64
CA PRO A 135 -10.39 19.39 -10.37
C PRO A 135 -11.06 18.44 -9.38
N PHE A 136 -10.73 17.16 -9.46
CA PHE A 136 -11.18 16.21 -8.44
C PHE A 136 -10.72 16.63 -7.04
N PRO A 137 -11.51 16.30 -6.00
CA PRO A 137 -11.08 16.47 -4.62
C PRO A 137 -9.71 15.82 -4.36
N PRO A 138 -8.97 16.30 -3.35
CA PRO A 138 -7.72 15.67 -2.95
C PRO A 138 -7.95 14.21 -2.52
N PRO A 139 -6.88 13.39 -2.49
CA PRO A 139 -6.95 12.03 -2.02
C PRO A 139 -7.60 11.90 -0.64
N PHE A 140 -8.39 10.84 -0.44
CA PHE A 140 -9.10 10.56 0.80
C PHE A 140 -8.88 9.10 1.23
N PRO A 141 -8.89 8.82 2.54
CA PRO A 141 -8.69 7.47 3.05
C PRO A 141 -9.94 6.61 2.86
N ILE A 142 -9.73 5.35 2.51
CA ILE A 142 -10.74 4.28 2.58
C ILE A 142 -10.18 3.09 3.36
N GLU A 143 -11.05 2.37 4.05
CA GLU A 143 -10.69 1.12 4.70
C GLU A 143 -10.99 -0.06 3.78
N VAL A 144 -10.04 -0.98 3.65
CA VAL A 144 -10.25 -2.30 3.04
C VAL A 144 -9.88 -3.37 4.04
N ALA A 145 -10.76 -4.36 4.24
CA ALA A 145 -10.55 -5.37 5.26
C ALA A 145 -11.02 -6.76 4.83
N GLY A 146 -10.43 -7.78 5.43
CA GLY A 146 -10.66 -9.19 5.11
C GLY A 146 -9.88 -10.11 6.03
N ASN A 147 -10.44 -11.28 6.37
CA ASN A 147 -9.82 -12.29 7.23
C ASN A 147 -9.26 -11.76 8.58
N GLY A 148 -9.88 -10.73 9.15
CA GLY A 148 -9.43 -10.11 10.41
C GLY A 148 -8.32 -9.07 10.27
N PHE A 149 -7.88 -8.78 9.04
CA PHE A 149 -6.91 -7.73 8.72
C PHE A 149 -7.59 -6.53 8.06
N SER A 150 -7.01 -5.34 8.25
CA SER A 150 -7.48 -4.09 7.68
C SER A 150 -6.31 -3.21 7.26
N LEU A 151 -6.45 -2.53 6.12
CA LEU A 151 -5.53 -1.52 5.61
C LEU A 151 -6.30 -0.26 5.25
N THR A 152 -5.69 0.90 5.50
CA THR A 152 -6.19 2.19 5.00
C THR A 152 -5.48 2.53 3.70
N LEU A 153 -6.24 2.73 2.62
CA LEU A 153 -5.71 3.14 1.32
C LEU A 153 -6.08 4.59 1.05
N MET A 154 -5.11 5.39 0.60
CA MET A 154 -5.38 6.73 0.08
C MET A 154 -5.80 6.61 -1.39
N VAL A 155 -7.04 7.02 -1.68
CA VAL A 155 -7.63 6.92 -3.01
C VAL A 155 -8.08 8.28 -3.54
N GLN A 156 -8.16 8.38 -4.86
CA GLN A 156 -8.69 9.56 -5.53
C GLN A 156 -9.54 9.15 -6.74
N ARG A 157 -10.51 9.98 -7.09
CA ARG A 157 -11.23 9.86 -8.37
C ARG A 157 -10.23 9.92 -9.52
N GLN A 158 -10.46 9.07 -10.52
CA GLN A 158 -9.66 8.99 -11.73
C GLN A 158 -10.52 9.39 -12.93
N PRO A 159 -9.93 10.04 -13.95
CA PRO A 159 -10.65 10.35 -15.18
C PRO A 159 -11.20 9.07 -15.83
N VAL A 160 -12.45 9.13 -16.29
CA VAL A 160 -13.12 8.04 -17.00
C VAL A 160 -14.02 8.59 -18.09
N ASN A 161 -13.95 7.99 -19.28
CA ASN A 161 -14.78 8.34 -20.42
C ASN A 161 -16.21 7.81 -20.22
N SER A 162 -16.99 8.46 -19.34
CA SER A 162 -18.35 8.05 -19.00
C SER A 162 -19.19 9.21 -18.48
N ILE A 163 -20.49 9.17 -18.75
CA ILE A 163 -21.46 10.15 -18.24
C ILE A 163 -21.82 9.83 -16.78
N THR A 164 -21.96 8.54 -16.43
CA THR A 164 -22.46 8.12 -15.11
C THR A 164 -21.44 7.36 -14.29
N GLU A 165 -20.49 6.65 -14.91
CA GLU A 165 -19.53 5.82 -14.17
C GLU A 165 -18.51 6.70 -13.43
N VAL A 166 -18.27 6.35 -12.16
CA VAL A 166 -17.21 6.93 -11.35
C VAL A 166 -16.10 5.90 -11.23
N LYS A 167 -14.86 6.33 -11.44
CA LYS A 167 -13.66 5.52 -11.23
C LYS A 167 -12.84 6.09 -10.08
N ILE A 168 -12.39 5.23 -9.18
CA ILE A 168 -11.55 5.59 -8.04
C ILE A 168 -10.35 4.63 -8.02
N ALA A 169 -9.16 5.14 -7.71
CA ALA A 169 -7.96 4.33 -7.59
C ALA A 169 -7.07 4.82 -6.46
N THR A 170 -6.25 3.90 -5.94
CA THR A 170 -5.17 4.20 -5.00
C THR A 170 -4.15 5.13 -5.64
N VAL A 171 -3.66 6.13 -4.89
CA VAL A 171 -2.69 7.12 -5.37
C VAL A 171 -1.35 7.06 -4.66
N GLU A 172 -1.29 6.38 -3.51
CA GLU A 172 -0.05 6.20 -2.74
C GLU A 172 0.49 4.77 -2.88
N GLU A 173 1.80 4.63 -2.74
CA GLU A 173 2.44 3.33 -2.64
C GLU A 173 2.14 2.69 -1.28
N GLY A 174 1.72 1.43 -1.31
CA GLY A 174 1.44 0.63 -0.12
C GLY A 174 1.46 -0.86 -0.46
N ALA A 175 1.27 -1.73 0.53
CA ALA A 175 1.29 -3.18 0.31
C ALA A 175 0.13 -3.70 -0.57
N LEU A 176 -0.89 -2.87 -0.79
CA LEU A 176 -2.08 -3.21 -1.57
C LEU A 176 -2.51 -1.99 -2.38
N SER A 177 -2.82 -2.20 -3.65
CA SER A 177 -3.48 -1.21 -4.49
C SER A 177 -4.86 -1.70 -4.90
N MET A 178 -5.80 -0.78 -4.98
CA MET A 178 -7.16 -1.02 -5.41
C MET A 178 -7.60 0.03 -6.42
N ASN A 179 -8.26 -0.42 -7.47
CA ASN A 179 -9.06 0.44 -8.34
C ASN A 179 -10.47 -0.13 -8.47
N TYR A 180 -11.47 0.74 -8.48
CA TYR A 180 -12.85 0.34 -8.61
C TYR A 180 -13.67 1.34 -9.40
N SER A 181 -14.69 0.84 -10.09
CA SER A 181 -15.64 1.67 -10.80
C SER A 181 -17.08 1.20 -10.60
N PHE A 182 -17.99 2.16 -10.53
CA PHE A 182 -19.41 1.91 -10.31
C PHE A 182 -20.25 3.07 -10.85
N ASP A 183 -21.54 2.81 -11.10
CA ASP A 183 -22.51 3.82 -11.49
C ASP A 183 -23.35 4.22 -10.25
N PRO A 184 -23.15 5.43 -9.68
CA PRO A 184 -23.87 5.87 -8.49
C PRO A 184 -25.36 6.13 -8.75
N THR A 185 -25.79 6.21 -10.02
CA THR A 185 -27.21 6.36 -10.38
C THR A 185 -27.98 5.06 -10.25
N LYS A 186 -27.29 3.91 -10.14
CA LYS A 186 -27.89 2.58 -10.03
C LYS A 186 -27.85 2.08 -8.58
N LYS A 187 -29.00 2.11 -7.90
CA LYS A 187 -29.15 1.70 -6.49
C LYS A 187 -28.67 0.27 -6.19
N ASN A 188 -28.78 -0.65 -7.15
CA ASN A 188 -28.28 -2.04 -7.07
C ASN A 188 -27.29 -2.33 -8.21
N GLY A 189 -26.45 -1.34 -8.55
CA GLY A 189 -25.46 -1.46 -9.60
C GLY A 189 -24.35 -2.45 -9.26
N LYS A 190 -23.77 -3.07 -10.27
CA LYS A 190 -22.53 -3.83 -10.13
C LYS A 190 -21.35 -2.87 -10.01
N MET A 191 -20.39 -3.21 -9.15
CA MET A 191 -19.10 -2.54 -9.05
C MET A 191 -18.02 -3.44 -9.65
N LYS A 192 -17.08 -2.87 -10.40
CA LYS A 192 -15.88 -3.55 -10.85
C LYS A 192 -14.75 -3.19 -9.89
N ILE A 193 -14.09 -4.18 -9.29
CA ILE A 193 -12.95 -3.97 -8.41
C ILE A 193 -11.77 -4.75 -9.00
N ASN A 194 -10.63 -4.10 -9.10
CA ASN A 194 -9.34 -4.76 -9.26
C ASN A 194 -8.50 -4.48 -8.01
N ILE A 195 -8.00 -5.55 -7.42
CA ILE A 195 -7.16 -5.54 -6.22
C ILE A 195 -5.82 -6.16 -6.59
N THR A 196 -4.72 -5.57 -6.14
CA THR A 196 -3.37 -6.01 -6.48
C THR A 196 -2.47 -5.88 -5.27
N MET A 197 -1.77 -6.96 -4.92
CA MET A 197 -0.71 -6.92 -3.91
C MET A 197 0.52 -6.22 -4.47
N CYS A 198 1.15 -5.39 -3.65
CA CYS A 198 2.31 -4.59 -4.01
C CYS A 198 3.44 -4.86 -3.02
N SER A 199 4.67 -4.49 -3.37
CA SER A 199 5.81 -4.61 -2.47
C SER A 199 5.65 -3.68 -1.26
N SER A 200 6.03 -4.16 -0.08
CA SER A 200 6.11 -3.34 1.13
C SER A 200 7.33 -3.75 1.94
N LYS A 201 7.88 -2.80 2.70
CA LYS A 201 8.95 -3.08 3.68
C LYS A 201 8.41 -3.69 4.97
N SER A 202 7.13 -3.51 5.26
CA SER A 202 6.49 -3.97 6.49
C SER A 202 5.99 -5.40 6.34
N VAL A 203 6.52 -6.34 7.13
CA VAL A 203 6.04 -7.73 7.20
C VAL A 203 4.54 -7.78 7.54
N SER A 204 4.08 -6.95 8.49
CA SER A 204 2.67 -6.92 8.86
C SER A 204 1.77 -6.45 7.72
N ASP A 205 2.23 -5.50 6.90
CA ASP A 205 1.47 -5.01 5.76
C ASP A 205 1.47 -6.04 4.63
N VAL A 206 2.59 -6.75 4.43
CA VAL A 206 2.66 -7.88 3.49
C VAL A 206 1.68 -8.98 3.88
N LEU A 207 1.61 -9.35 5.16
CA LEU A 207 0.64 -10.33 5.65
C LEU A 207 -0.80 -9.83 5.46
N ALA A 208 -1.09 -8.60 5.90
CA ALA A 208 -2.41 -8.00 5.78
C ALA A 208 -2.88 -7.92 4.31
N SER A 209 -1.99 -7.55 3.38
CA SER A 209 -2.33 -7.45 1.97
C SER A 209 -2.72 -8.80 1.36
N LYS A 210 -2.03 -9.89 1.74
CA LYS A 210 -2.34 -11.26 1.28
C LYS A 210 -3.66 -11.76 1.84
N GLU A 211 -3.91 -11.51 3.12
CA GLU A 211 -5.15 -11.89 3.80
C GLU A 211 -6.36 -11.15 3.22
N ILE A 212 -6.23 -9.84 3.03
CA ILE A 212 -7.26 -9.03 2.39
C ILE A 212 -7.47 -9.46 0.93
N PHE A 213 -6.39 -9.70 0.17
CA PHE A 213 -6.49 -10.20 -1.20
C PHE A 213 -7.29 -11.51 -1.27
N ASN A 214 -6.93 -12.50 -0.45
CA ASN A 214 -7.66 -13.78 -0.38
C ASN A 214 -9.14 -13.57 -0.03
N ALA A 215 -9.45 -12.69 0.93
CA ALA A 215 -10.82 -12.39 1.29
C ALA A 215 -11.62 -11.79 0.12
N PHE A 216 -11.05 -10.88 -0.66
CA PHE A 216 -11.72 -10.31 -1.85
C PHE A 216 -11.93 -11.37 -2.95
N ILE A 217 -10.93 -12.22 -3.23
CA ILE A 217 -11.07 -13.32 -4.20
C ILE A 217 -12.15 -14.32 -3.78
N GLN A 218 -12.34 -14.53 -2.47
CA GLN A 218 -13.37 -15.42 -1.93
C GLN A 218 -14.74 -14.74 -1.68
N GLY A 219 -14.91 -13.46 -2.02
CA GLY A 219 -16.15 -12.72 -1.80
C GLY A 219 -16.48 -12.46 -0.31
N LYS A 220 -15.46 -12.41 0.54
CA LYS A 220 -15.54 -12.13 2.00
C LYS A 220 -14.91 -10.79 2.39
N GLY A 221 -14.35 -10.06 1.43
CA GLY A 221 -13.75 -8.74 1.65
C GLY A 221 -14.78 -7.66 1.98
N THR A 222 -14.31 -6.59 2.62
CA THR A 222 -15.12 -5.41 2.94
C THR A 222 -14.44 -4.14 2.46
N LEU A 223 -15.25 -3.16 2.05
CA LEU A 223 -14.84 -1.83 1.63
C LEU A 223 -15.60 -0.81 2.47
N CYS A 224 -14.88 -0.03 3.29
CA CYS A 224 -15.46 0.91 4.26
C CYS A 224 -16.51 0.24 5.16
N GLY A 225 -16.22 -0.97 5.65
CA GLY A 225 -17.13 -1.77 6.47
C GLY A 225 -18.28 -2.45 5.72
N MET A 226 -18.45 -2.19 4.42
CA MET A 226 -19.49 -2.80 3.61
C MET A 226 -18.98 -4.10 2.95
N PRO A 227 -19.67 -5.24 3.11
CA PRO A 227 -19.25 -6.49 2.50
C PRO A 227 -19.42 -6.46 0.98
N ILE A 228 -18.39 -6.91 0.27
CA ILE A 228 -18.39 -7.00 -1.19
C ILE A 228 -18.60 -8.47 -1.58
N LYS A 229 -19.75 -8.75 -2.20
CA LYS A 229 -20.05 -10.05 -2.77
C LYS A 229 -19.60 -10.11 -4.23
N THR A 230 -19.08 -11.24 -4.63
CA THR A 230 -18.69 -11.52 -6.02
C THR A 230 -19.83 -12.24 -6.73
N ASP A 231 -20.30 -11.66 -7.84
CA ASP A 231 -21.36 -12.26 -8.67
C ASP A 231 -20.82 -13.31 -9.67
N GLU A 232 -19.50 -13.36 -9.84
CA GLU A 232 -18.80 -14.19 -10.83
C GLU A 232 -17.66 -14.94 -10.13
N GLU A 233 -17.33 -16.13 -10.63
CA GLU A 233 -16.15 -16.85 -10.18
C GLU A 233 -14.89 -16.09 -10.59
N ASN A 234 -14.07 -15.73 -9.61
CA ASN A 234 -12.78 -15.10 -9.87
C ASN A 234 -11.84 -16.11 -10.54
N GLN A 235 -11.25 -15.73 -11.67
CA GLN A 235 -10.27 -16.57 -12.39
C GLN A 235 -8.88 -16.58 -11.73
N VAL A 236 -8.70 -15.80 -10.66
CA VAL A 236 -7.41 -15.64 -9.97
C VAL A 236 -7.36 -16.57 -8.77
N SER A 237 -6.27 -17.32 -8.63
CA SER A 237 -6.03 -18.17 -7.47
C SER A 237 -5.72 -17.35 -6.22
N VAL A 238 -6.20 -17.84 -5.09
CA VAL A 238 -5.81 -17.32 -3.77
C VAL A 238 -4.32 -17.60 -3.49
N VAL A 239 -3.73 -16.80 -2.60
CA VAL A 239 -2.43 -17.09 -2.01
C VAL A 239 -2.54 -18.38 -1.19
N PRO A 240 -1.65 -19.37 -1.37
CA PRO A 240 -1.67 -20.62 -0.60
C PRO A 240 -1.54 -20.41 0.91
N ASP A 241 -2.18 -21.27 1.70
CA ASP A 241 -2.20 -21.16 3.17
C ASP A 241 -0.80 -21.30 3.77
N GLU A 242 0.09 -22.11 3.17
CA GLU A 242 1.47 -22.29 3.63
C GLU A 242 2.26 -20.97 3.56
N VAL A 243 2.03 -20.18 2.49
CA VAL A 243 2.64 -18.85 2.33
C VAL A 243 2.08 -17.89 3.38
N ILE A 244 0.77 -17.92 3.63
CA ILE A 244 0.15 -17.08 4.66
C ILE A 244 0.72 -17.42 6.05
N GLN A 245 0.79 -18.71 6.38
CA GLN A 245 1.34 -19.19 7.65
C GLN A 245 2.79 -18.76 7.84
N PHE A 246 3.62 -18.85 6.79
CA PHE A 246 4.99 -18.37 6.84
C PHE A 246 5.08 -16.89 7.25
N TRP A 247 4.27 -16.01 6.66
CA TRP A 247 4.24 -14.60 7.02
C TRP A 247 3.70 -14.35 8.44
N HIS A 248 2.73 -15.15 8.92
CA HIS A 248 2.31 -15.12 10.33
C HIS A 248 3.48 -15.44 11.27
N LYS A 249 4.27 -16.48 10.98
CA LYS A 249 5.45 -16.85 11.79
C LYS A 249 6.44 -15.69 11.90
N ILE A 250 6.73 -15.01 10.80
CA ILE A 250 7.63 -13.83 10.82
C ILE A 250 7.05 -12.72 11.72
N VAL A 251 5.76 -12.42 11.62
CA VAL A 251 5.11 -11.40 12.47
C VAL A 251 5.19 -11.77 13.96
N GLU A 252 5.07 -13.05 14.32
CA GLU A 252 5.25 -13.47 15.72
C GLU A 252 6.70 -13.35 16.18
N ILE A 253 7.68 -13.67 15.32
CA ILE A 253 9.10 -13.47 15.59
C ILE A 253 9.42 -11.98 15.79
N GLU A 254 8.87 -11.07 14.98
CA GLU A 254 9.01 -9.61 15.18
C GLU A 254 8.59 -9.19 16.59
N LYS A 255 7.46 -9.72 17.08
CA LYS A 255 6.94 -9.40 18.42
C LYS A 255 7.85 -9.94 19.52
N VAL A 256 8.36 -11.16 19.35
CA VAL A 256 9.23 -11.83 20.33
C VAL A 256 10.56 -11.09 20.48
N PHE A 257 11.17 -10.64 19.38
CA PHE A 257 12.41 -9.87 19.42
C PHE A 257 12.21 -8.36 19.58
N ASN A 258 10.96 -7.88 19.46
CA ASN A 258 10.63 -6.45 19.39
C ASN A 258 11.43 -5.71 18.30
N VAL A 259 11.43 -6.27 17.08
CA VAL A 259 12.12 -5.73 15.91
C VAL A 259 11.17 -5.52 14.74
N LYS A 260 11.65 -4.84 13.70
CA LYS A 260 10.98 -4.72 12.41
C LYS A 260 11.88 -5.21 11.30
N PHE A 261 11.46 -6.30 10.67
CA PHE A 261 12.15 -6.85 9.51
C PHE A 261 11.81 -6.04 8.26
N ASP A 262 12.70 -6.08 7.29
CA ASP A 262 12.49 -5.46 5.98
C ASP A 262 11.99 -6.52 4.98
N ALA A 263 10.69 -6.53 4.74
CA ALA A 263 10.04 -7.44 3.79
C ALA A 263 10.36 -7.13 2.31
N SER A 264 11.12 -6.06 2.02
CA SER A 264 11.65 -5.82 0.67
C SER A 264 12.94 -6.60 0.37
N GLN A 265 13.55 -7.22 1.39
CA GLN A 265 14.68 -8.12 1.19
C GLN A 265 14.24 -9.39 0.45
N GLU A 266 15.12 -9.90 -0.40
CA GLU A 266 14.90 -11.16 -1.09
C GLU A 266 14.94 -12.32 -0.08
N LEU A 267 13.91 -13.16 -0.10
CA LEU A 267 13.86 -14.38 0.72
C LEU A 267 14.66 -15.48 0.05
N VAL A 268 15.68 -15.97 0.75
CA VAL A 268 16.41 -17.19 0.34
C VAL A 268 15.93 -18.40 1.14
N PHE A 269 16.22 -19.61 0.66
CA PHE A 269 15.85 -20.87 1.34
C PHE A 269 16.32 -20.91 2.80
N GLU A 270 17.51 -20.38 3.06
CA GLU A 270 18.07 -20.29 4.40
C GLU A 270 17.23 -19.40 5.33
N ASP A 271 16.58 -18.34 4.83
CA ASP A 271 15.68 -17.51 5.65
C ASP A 271 14.43 -18.30 6.05
N VAL A 272 13.90 -19.12 5.15
CA VAL A 272 12.75 -19.98 5.43
C VAL A 272 13.08 -20.94 6.58
N LYS A 273 14.24 -21.59 6.50
CA LYS A 273 14.73 -22.48 7.56
C LYS A 273 14.89 -21.74 8.88
N ARG A 274 15.50 -20.54 8.87
CA ARG A 274 15.71 -19.73 10.08
C ARG A 274 14.39 -19.32 10.73
N VAL A 275 13.39 -18.92 9.95
CA VAL A 275 12.06 -18.58 10.46
C VAL A 275 11.45 -19.79 11.17
N GLU A 276 11.60 -20.99 10.62
CA GLU A 276 11.04 -22.21 11.18
C GLU A 276 11.74 -22.63 12.48
N GLU A 277 13.08 -22.56 12.51
CA GLU A 277 13.87 -22.78 13.73
C GLU A 277 13.52 -21.77 14.84
N LEU A 278 13.47 -20.47 14.50
CA LEU A 278 13.09 -19.41 15.43
C LEU A 278 11.67 -19.58 15.95
N TYR A 279 10.73 -19.92 15.07
CA TYR A 279 9.34 -20.13 15.45
C TYR A 279 9.18 -21.33 16.39
N ARG A 280 9.75 -22.47 16.01
CA ARG A 280 9.75 -23.71 16.80
C ARG A 280 10.33 -23.47 18.19
N CYS A 281 11.49 -22.82 18.29
CA CYS A 281 12.14 -22.60 19.57
C CYS A 281 11.54 -21.47 20.40
N LEU A 282 11.19 -20.34 19.80
CA LEU A 282 10.86 -19.13 20.56
C LEU A 282 9.37 -18.90 20.72
N ILE A 283 8.53 -19.45 19.84
CA ILE A 283 7.07 -19.34 19.94
C ILE A 283 6.49 -20.65 20.50
N GLU A 284 6.78 -21.79 19.85
CA GLU A 284 6.27 -23.09 20.33
C GLU A 284 7.02 -23.61 21.57
N LYS A 285 8.20 -23.03 21.86
CA LYS A 285 9.06 -23.39 23.00
C LYS A 285 9.58 -24.83 22.91
N GLU A 286 9.83 -25.34 21.72
CA GLU A 286 10.27 -26.70 21.48
C GLU A 286 11.58 -26.79 20.68
N PRO A 287 12.43 -27.79 20.94
CA PRO A 287 13.67 -27.96 20.19
C PRO A 287 13.41 -28.52 18.79
N PHE A 288 14.37 -28.28 17.90
CA PHE A 288 14.44 -28.92 16.59
C PHE A 288 15.66 -29.82 16.47
N LYS A 289 15.63 -30.75 15.50
CA LYS A 289 16.66 -31.76 15.24
C LYS A 289 17.33 -31.52 13.89
N THR A 290 18.66 -31.64 13.86
CA THR A 290 19.46 -31.58 12.62
C THR A 290 20.47 -32.73 12.59
N TYR A 291 20.45 -33.53 11.54
CA TYR A 291 21.39 -34.65 11.40
C TYR A 291 22.79 -34.18 11.00
N LEU A 292 23.80 -34.79 11.64
CA LEU A 292 25.20 -34.44 11.45
C LEU A 292 25.96 -35.66 10.90
N LYS A 293 26.84 -35.42 9.92
CA LYS A 293 27.74 -36.47 9.38
C LYS A 293 28.94 -36.67 10.30
N ASP A 294 29.55 -35.57 10.71
CA ASP A 294 30.55 -35.46 11.76
C ASP A 294 30.38 -34.11 12.47
N ASN A 295 31.05 -33.94 13.61
CA ASN A 295 31.19 -32.64 14.24
C ASN A 295 32.59 -32.53 14.86
N THR A 296 33.11 -31.32 14.99
CA THR A 296 34.38 -31.06 15.66
C THR A 296 34.16 -29.99 16.72
N VAL A 297 34.41 -30.35 17.97
CA VAL A 297 34.33 -29.43 19.10
C VAL A 297 35.74 -29.04 19.51
N ARG A 298 35.95 -27.74 19.72
CA ARG A 298 37.17 -27.20 20.33
C ARG A 298 36.80 -26.53 21.64
N GLY A 299 37.58 -26.76 22.69
CA GLY A 299 37.34 -26.15 23.98
C GLY A 299 38.61 -26.00 24.80
N THR A 300 38.46 -25.31 25.93
CA THR A 300 39.50 -25.12 26.94
C THR A 300 38.93 -25.55 28.29
N GLY A 301 39.60 -26.45 29.00
CA GLY A 301 39.14 -26.93 30.30
C GLY A 301 39.95 -28.10 30.82
N LYS A 302 39.55 -28.67 31.94
CA LYS A 302 40.24 -29.80 32.55
C LYS A 302 39.85 -31.15 31.91
N PHE A 303 39.87 -31.19 30.59
CA PHE A 303 39.36 -32.32 29.84
C PHE A 303 40.18 -33.60 30.10
N ASP A 304 41.46 -33.47 30.39
CA ASP A 304 42.33 -34.57 30.83
C ASP A 304 41.87 -35.19 32.14
N GLU A 305 41.33 -34.41 33.08
CA GLU A 305 40.76 -34.92 34.33
C GLU A 305 39.47 -35.71 34.04
N ILE A 306 38.59 -35.17 33.17
CA ILE A 306 37.32 -35.82 32.78
C ILE A 306 37.55 -37.15 32.05
N LEU A 307 38.51 -37.20 31.12
CA LEU A 307 38.86 -38.45 30.40
C LEU A 307 39.30 -39.56 31.36
N ASN A 308 40.04 -39.19 32.40
CA ASN A 308 40.60 -40.13 33.39
C ASN A 308 39.58 -40.54 34.45
N GLU A 309 38.78 -39.61 34.99
CA GLU A 309 37.83 -39.85 36.08
C GLU A 309 36.53 -40.51 35.58
N GLU A 310 35.98 -40.05 34.45
CA GLU A 310 34.71 -40.58 33.91
C GLU A 310 34.91 -41.75 32.92
N GLY A 311 36.17 -42.10 32.61
CA GLY A 311 36.51 -43.20 31.72
C GLY A 311 36.01 -43.01 30.29
N ILE A 312 35.89 -41.76 29.85
CA ILE A 312 35.55 -41.36 28.49
C ILE A 312 36.73 -41.73 27.57
N LYS A 313 36.47 -42.52 26.52
CA LYS A 313 37.49 -43.04 25.60
C LYS A 313 36.99 -42.97 24.17
N VAL A 314 37.94 -42.90 23.23
CA VAL A 314 37.67 -43.07 21.80
C VAL A 314 36.82 -44.34 21.57
N GLY A 315 35.78 -44.21 20.76
CA GLY A 315 34.84 -45.28 20.41
C GLY A 315 33.70 -45.52 21.40
N LYS A 316 33.65 -44.81 22.55
CA LYS A 316 32.46 -44.83 23.42
C LYS A 316 31.42 -43.84 22.92
N GLU A 317 30.16 -44.24 23.03
CA GLU A 317 29.02 -43.36 22.80
C GLU A 317 28.94 -42.31 23.91
N ILE A 318 28.70 -41.07 23.51
CA ILE A 318 28.56 -39.93 24.41
C ILE A 318 27.39 -39.04 23.96
N LEU A 319 26.82 -38.34 24.94
CA LEU A 319 26.03 -37.15 24.74
C LEU A 319 26.93 -35.95 25.01
N PHE A 320 26.94 -34.98 24.11
CA PHE A 320 27.71 -33.75 24.28
C PHE A 320 26.78 -32.55 24.26
N GLU A 321 26.76 -31.75 25.33
CA GLU A 321 25.90 -30.57 25.42
C GLU A 321 26.73 -29.31 25.62
N TYR A 322 26.37 -28.23 24.94
CA TYR A 322 27.00 -26.93 25.10
C TYR A 322 25.99 -25.79 24.95
N GLU A 323 26.39 -24.64 25.46
CA GLU A 323 25.67 -23.39 25.25
C GLU A 323 26.42 -22.56 24.22
N GLU A 324 25.70 -21.88 23.34
CA GLU A 324 26.29 -20.98 22.37
C GLU A 324 25.53 -19.65 22.29
N ARG A 325 26.25 -18.59 21.92
CA ARG A 325 25.67 -17.29 21.60
C ARG A 325 25.54 -17.19 20.09
N ILE A 326 24.32 -16.99 19.62
CA ILE A 326 24.00 -16.92 18.20
C ILE A 326 23.86 -15.46 17.78
N GLN A 327 24.49 -15.14 16.66
CA GLN A 327 24.23 -13.95 15.89
C GLN A 327 23.72 -14.37 14.52
N MET A 328 22.46 -14.06 14.21
CA MET A 328 21.77 -14.48 12.99
C MET A 328 21.24 -13.26 12.26
N GLU A 329 21.43 -13.20 10.94
CA GLU A 329 20.81 -12.18 10.09
C GLU A 329 19.53 -12.74 9.48
N LEU A 330 18.44 -11.98 9.55
CA LEU A 330 17.16 -12.31 8.93
C LEU A 330 16.50 -11.01 8.45
N LEU A 331 16.16 -10.95 7.17
CA LEU A 331 15.41 -9.84 6.56
C LEU A 331 15.95 -8.45 6.96
N GLY A 332 17.27 -8.26 6.84
CA GLY A 332 17.95 -6.99 7.11
C GLY A 332 18.17 -6.66 8.60
N VAL A 333 17.89 -7.59 9.51
CA VAL A 333 18.07 -7.41 10.95
C VAL A 333 19.01 -8.47 11.52
N VAL A 334 19.96 -8.04 12.36
CA VAL A 334 20.84 -8.94 13.11
C VAL A 334 20.22 -9.25 14.47
N LEU A 335 19.78 -10.49 14.64
CA LEU A 335 19.26 -11.04 15.88
C LEU A 335 20.38 -11.60 16.74
N LYS A 336 20.26 -11.44 18.05
CA LYS A 336 21.20 -11.99 19.04
C LYS A 336 20.43 -12.72 20.12
N PHE A 337 20.81 -13.97 20.36
CA PHE A 337 20.18 -14.85 21.33
C PHE A 337 21.15 -15.97 21.71
N SER A 338 20.72 -16.88 22.59
CA SER A 338 21.51 -18.02 23.02
C SER A 338 20.84 -19.33 22.62
N ALA A 339 21.61 -20.41 22.60
CA ALA A 339 21.10 -21.75 22.38
C ALA A 339 21.67 -22.74 23.38
N LEU A 340 20.87 -23.75 23.70
CA LEU A 340 21.33 -25.00 24.29
C LEU A 340 21.32 -26.05 23.18
N VAL A 341 22.46 -26.70 22.97
CA VAL A 341 22.64 -27.70 21.91
C VAL A 341 23.10 -29.01 22.53
N GLY A 342 22.35 -30.08 22.29
CA GLY A 342 22.72 -31.44 22.66
C GLY A 342 23.02 -32.27 21.42
N ILE A 343 24.20 -32.89 21.37
CA ILE A 343 24.61 -33.83 20.33
C ILE A 343 24.38 -35.25 20.85
N PHE A 344 23.54 -35.99 20.14
CA PHE A 344 23.08 -37.33 20.50
C PHE A 344 23.61 -38.38 19.53
N ASP A 345 23.60 -39.63 19.99
CA ASP A 345 24.00 -40.80 19.20
C ASP A 345 25.39 -40.63 18.56
N SER A 346 26.27 -39.96 19.29
CA SER A 346 27.64 -39.64 18.87
C SER A 346 28.64 -40.51 19.62
N MET A 347 29.81 -40.72 19.03
CA MET A 347 30.95 -41.32 19.67
C MET A 347 32.19 -40.47 19.43
N ILE A 348 33.15 -40.56 20.34
CA ILE A 348 34.44 -39.90 20.15
C ILE A 348 35.22 -40.66 19.08
N GLY A 349 35.45 -40.02 17.93
CA GLY A 349 36.26 -40.56 16.85
C GLY A 349 37.75 -40.31 17.06
N GLU A 350 38.10 -39.09 17.47
CA GLU A 350 39.48 -38.66 17.68
C GLU A 350 39.53 -37.56 18.74
N ILE A 351 40.61 -37.54 19.54
CA ILE A 351 40.94 -36.45 20.46
C ILE A 351 42.36 -35.98 20.13
N LYS A 352 42.53 -34.68 19.93
CA LYS A 352 43.83 -34.04 19.79
C LYS A 352 44.02 -33.03 20.91
N MET A 353 45.12 -33.16 21.64
CA MET A 353 45.62 -32.13 22.54
C MET A 353 46.69 -31.34 21.78
N PRO A 354 46.67 -30.00 21.77
CA PRO A 354 47.69 -29.21 21.11
C PRO A 354 49.09 -29.50 21.67
N GLU A 355 50.11 -29.56 20.81
CA GLU A 355 51.50 -29.78 21.21
C GLU A 355 52.08 -28.58 22.00
N ASP A 356 51.54 -27.38 21.77
CA ASP A 356 52.00 -26.12 22.36
C ASP A 356 51.34 -25.82 23.71
N GLY A 357 51.66 -26.60 24.75
CA GLY A 357 51.79 -26.19 26.16
C GLY A 357 50.68 -25.40 26.89
N ILE A 358 49.57 -25.02 26.25
CA ILE A 358 48.43 -24.36 26.88
C ILE A 358 47.58 -25.47 27.48
N SER A 359 47.82 -25.72 28.77
CA SER A 359 47.06 -26.72 29.54
C SER A 359 45.55 -26.44 29.42
N GLY A 360 44.84 -27.43 28.90
CA GLY A 360 43.38 -27.46 28.86
C GLY A 360 42.74 -27.29 27.49
N ASP A 361 43.48 -26.90 26.45
CA ASP A 361 42.94 -26.88 25.09
C ASP A 361 42.74 -28.31 24.55
N PHE A 362 41.59 -28.57 23.95
CA PHE A 362 41.30 -29.85 23.29
C PHE A 362 40.54 -29.66 21.98
N LEU A 363 40.74 -30.61 21.06
CA LEU A 363 39.93 -30.78 19.86
C LEU A 363 39.37 -32.20 19.84
N MET A 364 38.06 -32.31 19.78
CA MET A 364 37.35 -33.59 19.77
C MET A 364 36.54 -33.73 18.49
N LYS A 365 36.83 -34.79 17.74
CA LYS A 365 36.02 -35.18 16.59
C LYS A 365 34.93 -36.15 17.03
N LEU A 366 33.69 -35.78 16.82
CA LEU A 366 32.50 -36.59 17.04
C LEU A 366 32.07 -37.26 15.74
N LEU A 367 31.78 -38.55 15.82
CA LEU A 367 31.28 -39.38 14.73
C LEU A 367 29.97 -40.06 15.16
N PRO A 368 29.13 -40.53 14.23
CA PRO A 368 27.97 -41.34 14.58
C PRO A 368 28.37 -42.60 15.35
N ALA A 369 27.65 -42.89 16.43
CA ALA A 369 27.77 -44.15 17.15
C ALA A 369 27.36 -45.32 16.24
N LYS A 370 27.91 -46.51 16.48
CA LYS A 370 27.70 -47.68 15.62
C LYS A 370 26.21 -48.00 15.46
N GLY A 371 25.73 -48.01 14.22
CA GLY A 371 24.34 -48.33 13.89
C GLY A 371 23.34 -47.20 14.16
N LYS A 372 23.81 -46.00 14.51
CA LYS A 372 22.97 -44.84 14.79
C LYS A 372 23.27 -43.67 13.84
N ARG A 373 22.35 -42.70 13.81
CA ARG A 373 22.49 -41.46 13.03
C ARG A 373 22.63 -40.30 14.00
N MET A 374 23.82 -39.72 14.07
CA MET A 374 24.10 -38.58 14.95
C MET A 374 23.26 -37.36 14.58
N TYR A 375 22.77 -36.65 15.59
CA TYR A 375 22.03 -35.41 15.41
C TYR A 375 22.35 -34.40 16.51
N ALA A 376 22.17 -33.13 16.19
CA ALA A 376 22.03 -32.07 17.17
C ALA A 376 20.53 -31.83 17.42
N ALA A 377 20.16 -31.69 18.70
CA ALA A 377 18.91 -31.10 19.10
C ALA A 377 19.21 -29.71 19.68
N THR A 378 18.52 -28.70 19.18
CA THR A 378 18.82 -27.29 19.47
C THR A 378 17.57 -26.59 19.97
N GLN A 379 17.72 -25.80 21.03
CA GLN A 379 16.69 -24.91 21.56
C GLN A 379 17.25 -23.49 21.70
N TYR A 380 16.57 -22.52 21.09
CA TYR A 380 16.90 -21.10 21.23
C TYR A 380 16.24 -20.45 22.45
N TYR A 381 16.92 -19.46 23.02
CA TYR A 381 16.49 -18.67 24.17
C TYR A 381 16.91 -17.21 24.02
N LEU A 382 16.00 -16.28 24.35
CA LEU A 382 16.28 -14.85 24.31
C LEU A 382 17.22 -14.38 25.43
N GLU A 383 17.00 -14.88 26.65
CA GLU A 383 17.78 -14.49 27.82
C GLU A 383 19.08 -15.29 27.92
N GLU A 384 20.20 -14.62 28.22
CA GLU A 384 21.51 -15.27 28.28
C GLU A 384 21.60 -16.41 29.31
N ASN A 385 20.86 -16.32 30.43
CA ASN A 385 20.92 -17.32 31.51
C ASN A 385 19.89 -18.45 31.36
N ALA A 386 18.97 -18.35 30.39
CA ALA A 386 17.91 -19.33 30.21
C ALA A 386 18.41 -20.74 29.80
N PRO A 387 19.46 -20.91 28.96
CA PRO A 387 20.06 -22.21 28.69
C PRO A 387 20.51 -22.93 29.96
N GLU A 388 21.20 -22.23 30.87
CA GLU A 388 21.69 -22.79 32.13
C GLU A 388 20.53 -23.26 33.04
N ILE A 389 19.45 -22.47 33.09
CA ILE A 389 18.24 -22.83 33.84
C ILE A 389 17.58 -24.07 33.23
N ALA A 390 17.49 -24.15 31.90
CA ALA A 390 16.91 -25.28 31.20
C ALA A 390 17.71 -26.57 31.44
N ARG A 391 19.04 -26.50 31.40
CA ARG A 391 19.95 -27.61 31.70
C ARG A 391 19.75 -28.18 33.11
N LYS A 392 19.41 -27.34 34.09
CA LYS A 392 19.13 -27.79 35.48
C LYS A 392 17.81 -28.55 35.62
N ASN A 393 16.93 -28.52 34.61
CA ASN A 393 15.70 -29.30 34.61
C ASN A 393 15.96 -30.73 34.15
N HIS A 394 15.74 -31.72 35.02
CA HIS A 394 16.03 -33.15 34.75
C HIS A 394 15.33 -33.71 33.49
N HIS A 395 14.29 -33.06 32.95
CA HIS A 395 13.58 -33.51 31.75
C HIS A 395 14.10 -32.90 30.44
N HIS A 396 15.09 -31.99 30.46
CA HIS A 396 15.56 -31.32 29.24
C HIS A 396 16.14 -32.29 28.21
N ILE A 397 16.91 -33.29 28.66
CA ILE A 397 17.47 -34.32 27.77
C ILE A 397 16.38 -35.10 27.06
N GLN A 398 15.32 -35.51 27.76
CA GLN A 398 14.20 -36.22 27.15
C GLN A 398 13.53 -35.34 26.08
N LYS A 399 13.30 -34.07 26.39
CA LYS A 399 12.73 -33.10 25.43
C LYS A 399 13.58 -32.99 24.16
N PHE A 400 14.91 -32.97 24.29
CA PHE A 400 15.84 -32.90 23.17
C PHE A 400 15.86 -34.20 22.35
N GLN A 401 15.71 -35.37 22.99
CA GLN A 401 15.59 -36.65 22.28
C GLN A 401 14.30 -36.72 21.44
N GLU A 402 13.20 -36.20 21.99
CA GLU A 402 11.88 -36.12 21.35
C GLU A 402 11.78 -35.01 20.29
N ALA A 403 12.84 -34.19 20.11
CA ALA A 403 12.89 -33.16 19.08
C ALA A 403 12.63 -33.71 17.68
N ARG A 404 11.93 -32.93 16.86
CA ARG A 404 11.59 -33.30 15.48
C ARG A 404 12.52 -32.62 14.50
N GLU A 405 12.77 -33.30 13.39
CA GLU A 405 13.35 -32.67 12.21
C GLU A 405 12.33 -31.67 11.67
N LEU A 406 12.80 -30.49 11.26
CA LEU A 406 11.96 -29.55 10.53
C LEU A 406 11.96 -30.06 9.08
N ASP A 407 10.79 -30.38 8.55
CA ASP A 407 10.67 -30.97 7.21
C ASP A 407 11.27 -30.02 6.17
N ASP A 408 12.17 -30.53 5.33
CA ASP A 408 12.79 -29.78 4.22
C ASP A 408 11.81 -29.48 3.06
N THR A 409 10.51 -29.78 3.21
CA THR A 409 9.49 -29.48 2.20
C THR A 409 9.05 -28.03 2.31
N TYR A 410 9.77 -27.15 1.59
CA TYR A 410 9.39 -25.76 1.35
C TYR A 410 9.28 -25.46 -0.14
#